data_AF-A0A2V4NT47-F1
#
_entry.id   AF-A0A2V4NT47-F1
#
_cell.length_a   1.000
_cell.length_b   1.000
_cell.length_c   1.000
_cell.angle_alpha   90.00
_cell.angle_beta   90.00
_cell.angle_gamma   90.00
#
_symmetry.space_group_name_H-M   'P 1'
#
loop_
_entity.id
_entity.type
_entity.pdbx_description
1 polymer ?
#
loop_
_entity_poly.entity_id
_entity_poly.type
_entity_poly.pdbx_seq_one_letter_code
_entity_poly.pdbx_strand_id
1 'polypeptide(L)'
;MYCPGDIASTTLHGLPGLGRWTLDASALVLAAEPGDLLLYVYQAAIGAEFFARGPADTALHGGGMQLHDPVTTGLQPARIRLGEITNPGDPSSAVNELLQRAHAELAPQWTARGDGPLTTDALPVLDQACTRLAASRAAADAAEDARDLLVQRFAAGGLGPTALARPGLSASRVSQLTKHVRTGVA
;
A
#
# COMPACT_ATOMS: atom_id res chain seq x y z
N MET A 1 22.17 3.78 3.17
CA MET A 1 21.77 3.56 1.77
C MET A 1 21.20 2.15 1.72
N TYR A 2 20.07 1.94 1.05
CA TYR A 2 19.46 0.61 0.97
C TYR A 2 20.09 -0.18 -0.17
N CYS A 3 20.32 -1.46 0.06
CA CYS A 3 20.92 -2.39 -0.87
C CYS A 3 19.92 -3.50 -1.23
N PRO A 4 20.02 -4.10 -2.42
CA PRO A 4 19.30 -5.34 -2.74
C PRO A 4 19.54 -6.40 -1.66
N GLY A 5 18.47 -7.00 -1.15
CA GLY A 5 18.49 -7.95 -0.04
C GLY A 5 18.08 -7.34 1.30
N ASP A 6 18.18 -6.02 1.50
CA ASP A 6 17.78 -5.38 2.75
C ASP A 6 16.28 -5.51 3.01
N ILE A 7 15.93 -5.78 4.27
CA ILE A 7 14.55 -5.69 4.76
C ILE A 7 14.42 -4.42 5.60
N ALA A 8 13.47 -3.58 5.23
CA ALA A 8 13.17 -2.33 5.91
C ALA A 8 11.75 -2.30 6.49
N SER A 9 11.62 -1.66 7.64
CA SER A 9 10.31 -1.22 8.13
C SER A 9 9.69 -0.27 7.10
N THR A 10 8.40 -0.39 6.85
CA THR A 10 7.74 0.36 5.77
C THR A 10 6.36 0.83 6.21
N THR A 11 5.97 2.01 5.79
CA THR A 11 4.62 2.54 6.02
C THR A 11 3.94 2.81 4.68
N LEU A 12 2.75 2.24 4.51
CA LEU A 12 1.87 2.42 3.35
C LEU A 12 0.90 3.57 3.64
N HIS A 13 0.85 4.54 2.74
CA HIS A 13 0.00 5.72 2.87
C HIS A 13 -1.03 5.79 1.75
N GLY A 14 -2.21 6.35 2.05
CA GLY A 14 -3.20 6.71 1.04
C GLY A 14 -3.78 5.52 0.31
N LEU A 15 -4.01 4.41 1.02
CA LEU A 15 -4.71 3.25 0.47
C LEU A 15 -6.19 3.63 0.17
N PRO A 16 -6.75 3.18 -0.97
CA PRO A 16 -8.16 3.38 -1.28
C PRO A 16 -9.07 2.89 -0.15
N GLY A 17 -10.08 3.69 0.22
CA GLY A 17 -10.99 3.41 1.35
C GLY A 17 -10.42 3.69 2.75
N LEU A 18 -9.12 4.03 2.85
CA LEU A 18 -8.40 4.22 4.12
C LEU A 18 -7.72 5.60 4.20
N GLY A 19 -8.28 6.62 3.55
CA GLY A 19 -7.58 7.86 3.16
C GLY A 19 -6.70 8.58 4.20
N ARG A 20 -7.00 8.54 5.50
CA ARG A 20 -6.17 9.17 6.56
C ARG A 20 -5.28 8.19 7.33
N TRP A 21 -5.37 6.92 6.99
CA TRP A 21 -4.78 5.83 7.75
C TRP A 21 -3.53 5.34 7.03
N THR A 22 -2.60 4.86 7.86
CA THR A 22 -1.37 4.25 7.39
C THR A 22 -1.34 2.81 7.84
N LEU A 23 -0.73 1.95 7.02
CA LEU A 23 -0.48 0.56 7.40
C LEU A 23 1.01 0.33 7.48
N ASP A 24 1.46 -0.20 8.62
CA ASP A 24 2.82 -0.66 8.76
C ASP A 24 2.99 -2.01 8.06
N ALA A 25 4.12 -2.17 7.40
CA ALA A 25 4.52 -3.29 6.58
C ALA A 25 6.04 -3.49 6.67
N SER A 26 6.51 -4.59 6.07
CA SER A 26 7.93 -4.81 5.83
C SER A 26 8.16 -4.84 4.33
N ALA A 27 9.26 -4.27 3.86
CA ALA A 27 9.65 -4.33 2.45
C ALA A 27 11.04 -4.95 2.32
N LEU A 28 11.15 -5.94 1.45
CA LEU A 28 12.42 -6.43 0.91
C LEU A 28 12.79 -5.58 -0.30
N VAL A 29 13.99 -5.02 -0.29
CA VAL A 29 14.56 -4.28 -1.41
C VAL A 29 15.07 -5.27 -2.44
N LEU A 30 14.45 -5.30 -3.62
CA LEU A 30 14.85 -6.19 -4.71
C LEU A 30 15.85 -5.52 -5.64
N ALA A 31 15.65 -4.23 -5.93
CA ALA A 31 16.60 -3.41 -6.67
C ALA A 31 16.51 -1.95 -6.22
N ALA A 32 17.66 -1.26 -6.20
CA ALA A 32 17.77 0.15 -5.89
C ALA A 32 18.64 0.82 -6.96
N GLU A 33 18.01 1.48 -7.91
CA GLU A 33 18.65 2.25 -8.96
C GLU A 33 18.53 3.75 -8.65
N PRO A 34 19.38 4.62 -9.22
CA PRO A 34 19.24 6.05 -9.04
C PRO A 34 17.84 6.54 -9.46
N GLY A 35 17.03 6.95 -8.48
CA GLY A 35 15.68 7.47 -8.71
C GLY A 35 14.59 6.43 -8.92
N ASP A 36 14.88 5.12 -8.84
CA ASP A 36 13.87 4.05 -8.97
C ASP A 36 14.11 2.94 -7.94
N LEU A 37 13.03 2.42 -7.36
CA LEU A 37 13.08 1.34 -6.40
C LEU A 37 12.12 0.23 -6.79
N LEU A 38 12.60 -1.00 -6.62
CA LEU A 38 11.79 -2.20 -6.75
C LEU A 38 11.75 -2.92 -5.41
N LEU A 39 10.54 -3.12 -4.91
CA LEU A 39 10.27 -3.67 -3.59
C LEU A 39 9.35 -4.88 -3.70
N TYR A 40 9.56 -5.85 -2.79
CA TYR A 40 8.55 -6.82 -2.40
C TYR A 40 8.04 -6.45 -1.01
N VAL A 41 6.74 -6.21 -0.87
CA VAL A 41 6.12 -5.70 0.35
C VAL A 41 5.24 -6.77 0.98
N TYR A 42 5.42 -6.97 2.28
CA TYR A 42 4.63 -7.88 3.11
C TYR A 42 3.89 -7.10 4.21
N GLN A 43 2.57 -7.26 4.26
CA GLN A 43 1.71 -6.69 5.29
C GLN A 43 1.07 -7.83 6.11
N ALA A 44 1.53 -7.99 7.35
CA ALA A 44 1.15 -9.11 8.20
C ALA A 44 -0.31 -9.06 8.74
N ALA A 45 -0.84 -7.87 9.01
CA ALA A 45 -2.18 -7.68 9.58
C ALA A 45 -3.31 -8.16 8.66
N ILE A 46 -3.11 -8.08 7.35
CA ILE A 46 -4.07 -8.52 6.32
C ILE A 46 -3.55 -9.66 5.45
N GLY A 47 -2.34 -10.17 5.73
CA GLY A 47 -1.72 -11.27 4.97
C GLY A 47 -1.53 -10.92 3.49
N ALA A 48 -1.23 -9.67 3.19
CA ALA A 48 -1.08 -9.19 1.81
C ALA A 48 0.40 -9.11 1.42
N GLU A 49 0.71 -9.63 0.24
CA GLU A 49 2.05 -9.57 -0.34
C GLU A 49 1.94 -9.04 -1.77
N PHE A 50 2.82 -8.12 -2.15
CA PHE A 50 2.79 -7.52 -3.48
C PHE A 50 4.14 -6.94 -3.87
N PHE A 51 4.33 -6.77 -5.18
CA PHE A 51 5.47 -6.04 -5.72
C PHE A 51 5.10 -4.58 -5.91
N ALA A 52 6.07 -3.69 -5.70
CA ALA A 52 5.94 -2.26 -5.91
C ALA A 52 7.17 -1.71 -6.62
N ARG A 53 6.96 -0.88 -7.64
CA ARG A 53 8.03 -0.16 -8.35
C ARG A 53 7.67 1.30 -8.53
N GLY A 54 8.61 2.20 -8.36
CA GLY A 54 8.36 3.60 -8.65
C GLY A 54 9.50 4.53 -8.34
N PRO A 55 9.32 5.80 -8.73
CA PRO A 55 10.31 6.82 -8.52
C PRO A 55 10.57 6.99 -7.03
N ALA A 56 11.85 6.91 -6.70
CA ALA A 56 12.37 7.02 -5.35
C ALA A 56 12.84 8.44 -5.09
N ASP A 57 12.31 9.06 -4.05
CA ASP A 57 12.82 10.33 -3.54
C ASP A 57 13.38 10.15 -2.12
N THR A 58 14.48 10.84 -1.83
CA THR A 58 15.02 10.98 -0.49
C THR A 58 14.41 12.25 0.11
N ALA A 59 13.55 12.09 1.11
CA ALA A 59 12.93 13.25 1.75
C ALA A 59 14.00 14.22 2.31
N LEU A 60 13.95 15.49 1.88
CA LEU A 60 14.89 16.59 2.18
C LEU A 60 15.17 16.87 3.68
N HIS A 61 14.51 16.17 4.60
CA HIS A 61 14.59 16.41 6.05
C HIS A 61 14.79 15.12 6.86
N GLY A 62 15.58 14.17 6.36
CA GLY A 62 15.87 12.91 7.07
C GLY A 62 14.68 11.95 7.15
N GLY A 63 13.64 12.17 6.34
CA GLY A 63 12.37 11.45 6.38
C GLY A 63 12.37 10.06 5.72
N GLY A 64 13.55 9.46 5.52
CA GLY A 64 13.71 8.18 4.82
C GLY A 64 13.45 8.28 3.32
N MET A 65 13.63 7.13 2.64
CA MET A 65 13.41 6.99 1.21
C MET A 65 11.92 6.69 0.95
N GLN A 66 11.34 7.30 -0.07
CA GLN A 66 9.91 7.21 -0.34
C GLN A 66 9.64 6.94 -1.81
N LEU A 67 8.70 6.05 -2.10
CA LEU A 67 8.16 5.83 -3.44
C LEU A 67 6.84 6.58 -3.55
N HIS A 68 6.76 7.51 -4.50
CA HIS A 68 5.56 8.26 -4.82
C HIS A 68 4.84 7.65 -6.03
N ASP A 69 3.54 7.46 -5.90
CA ASP A 69 2.69 6.82 -6.92
C ASP A 69 3.33 5.54 -7.49
N PRO A 70 3.64 4.55 -6.63
CA PRO A 70 4.23 3.30 -7.08
C PRO A 70 3.25 2.50 -7.93
N VAL A 71 3.78 1.84 -8.94
CA VAL A 71 3.10 0.79 -9.66
C VAL A 71 3.14 -0.49 -8.82
N THR A 72 1.99 -1.11 -8.58
CA THR A 72 1.86 -2.25 -7.66
C THR A 72 1.05 -3.41 -8.22
N THR A 73 1.39 -4.64 -7.86
CA THR A 73 0.62 -5.85 -8.25
C THR A 73 -0.57 -6.15 -7.33
N GLY A 74 -0.66 -5.51 -6.16
CA GLY A 74 -1.69 -5.75 -5.15
C GLY A 74 -2.27 -4.46 -4.59
N LEU A 75 -2.03 -4.20 -3.30
CA LEU A 75 -2.45 -2.96 -2.65
C LEU A 75 -1.92 -1.76 -3.42
N GLN A 76 -2.74 -0.70 -3.53
CA GLN A 76 -2.43 0.50 -4.30
C GLN A 76 -2.20 1.71 -3.38
N PRO A 77 -1.12 1.75 -2.57
CA PRO A 77 -0.81 2.92 -1.77
C PRO A 77 -0.41 4.09 -2.67
N ALA A 78 -0.89 5.29 -2.36
CA ALA A 78 -0.41 6.52 -3.01
C ALA A 78 1.09 6.78 -2.71
N ARG A 79 1.58 6.28 -1.58
CA ARG A 79 2.99 6.42 -1.20
C ARG A 79 3.46 5.29 -0.30
N ILE A 80 4.70 4.84 -0.51
CA ILE A 80 5.39 3.87 0.34
C ILE A 80 6.61 4.56 0.94
N ARG A 81 6.69 4.63 2.28
CA ARG A 81 7.84 5.19 2.98
C ARG A 81 8.67 4.07 3.60
N LEU A 82 9.94 4.00 3.26
CA LEU A 82 10.93 3.12 3.87
C LEU A 82 11.50 3.79 5.13
N GLY A 83 11.53 3.01 6.21
CA GLY A 83 12.11 3.34 7.51
C GLY A 83 13.43 2.61 7.74
N GLU A 84 13.74 2.30 8.99
CA GLU A 84 15.00 1.65 9.36
C GLU A 84 15.12 0.25 8.74
N ILE A 85 16.35 -0.14 8.39
CA ILE A 85 16.69 -1.50 7.97
C ILE A 85 16.58 -2.40 9.21
N THR A 86 15.64 -3.33 9.19
CA THR A 86 15.39 -4.28 10.28
C THR A 86 16.21 -5.55 10.13
N ASN A 87 16.59 -5.91 8.90
CA ASN A 87 17.50 -7.00 8.62
C ASN A 87 18.35 -6.66 7.38
N PRO A 88 19.67 -6.47 7.52
CA PRO A 88 20.56 -6.36 6.39
C PRO A 88 20.69 -7.74 5.73
N GLY A 89 20.15 -7.89 4.52
CA GLY A 89 20.16 -9.16 3.82
C GLY A 89 21.31 -9.25 2.83
N ASP A 90 21.80 -10.47 2.61
CA ASP A 90 22.73 -10.79 1.53
C ASP A 90 21.91 -11.14 0.28
N PRO A 91 22.21 -10.60 -0.93
CA PRO A 91 21.48 -10.93 -2.14
C PRO A 91 21.65 -12.40 -2.52
N SER A 92 20.77 -13.24 -1.99
CA SER A 92 20.72 -14.68 -2.25
C SER A 92 20.01 -15.00 -3.57
N SER A 93 20.10 -16.26 -4.03
CA SER A 93 19.38 -16.73 -5.22
C SER A 93 17.86 -16.53 -5.13
N ALA A 94 17.29 -16.59 -3.92
CA ALA A 94 15.87 -16.33 -3.69
C ALA A 94 15.47 -14.88 -3.99
N VAL A 95 16.37 -13.91 -3.75
CA VAL A 95 16.15 -12.50 -4.11
C VAL A 95 16.12 -12.35 -5.63
N ASN A 96 16.98 -13.06 -6.35
CA ASN A 96 17.01 -13.03 -7.82
C ASN A 96 15.74 -13.63 -8.45
N GLU A 97 15.19 -14.70 -7.89
CA GLU A 97 13.91 -15.27 -8.35
C GLU A 97 12.76 -14.28 -8.15
N LEU A 98 12.69 -13.64 -6.98
CA LEU A 98 11.70 -12.59 -6.70
C LEU A 98 11.87 -11.38 -7.62
N LEU A 99 13.11 -10.98 -7.92
CA LEU A 99 13.41 -9.88 -8.83
C LEU A 99 12.87 -10.15 -10.23
N GLN A 100 13.15 -11.33 -10.80
CA GLN A 100 12.65 -11.71 -12.12
C GLN A 100 11.12 -11.76 -12.16
N ARG A 101 10.51 -12.32 -11.13
CA ARG A 101 9.05 -12.38 -10.99
C ARG A 101 8.44 -10.98 -10.90
N ALA A 102 9.03 -10.09 -10.10
CA ALA A 102 8.57 -8.72 -9.95
C ALA A 102 8.59 -7.97 -11.30
N HIS A 103 9.67 -8.12 -12.09
CA HIS A 103 9.73 -7.54 -13.42
C HIS A 103 8.63 -8.07 -14.34
N ALA A 104 8.39 -9.38 -14.35
CA ALA A 104 7.35 -9.97 -15.20
C ALA A 104 5.93 -9.51 -14.81
N GLU A 105 5.62 -9.45 -13.51
CA GLU A 105 4.28 -9.08 -13.02
C GLU A 105 4.01 -7.57 -13.13
N LEU A 106 5.02 -6.72 -12.93
CA LEU A 106 4.87 -5.26 -13.00
C LEU A 106 5.00 -4.70 -14.42
N ALA A 107 5.65 -5.41 -15.37
CA ALA A 107 5.91 -4.91 -16.72
C ALA A 107 4.67 -4.35 -17.47
N PRO A 108 3.49 -4.99 -17.42
CA PRO A 108 2.29 -4.45 -18.08
C PRO A 108 1.86 -3.11 -17.48
N GLN A 109 1.98 -2.97 -16.16
CA GLN A 109 1.53 -1.79 -15.42
C GLN A 109 2.55 -0.66 -15.49
N TRP A 110 3.84 -0.99 -15.53
CA TRP A 110 4.92 -0.04 -15.72
C TRP A 110 4.87 0.59 -17.12
N THR A 111 4.65 -0.23 -18.15
CA THR A 111 4.43 0.27 -19.53
C THR A 111 3.21 1.20 -19.60
N ALA A 112 2.18 0.94 -18.80
CA ALA A 112 0.98 1.76 -18.72
C ALA A 112 1.14 3.08 -17.97
N ARG A 113 2.21 3.25 -17.19
CA ARG A 113 2.48 4.48 -16.42
C ARG A 113 2.65 5.69 -17.34
N GLY A 114 3.23 5.49 -18.53
CA GLY A 114 3.31 6.49 -19.59
C GLY A 114 3.96 7.80 -19.14
N ASP A 115 5.27 7.81 -18.91
CA ASP A 115 6.02 9.04 -18.54
C ASP A 115 6.29 9.97 -19.76
N GLY A 116 5.66 9.72 -20.91
CA GLY A 116 5.81 10.45 -22.17
C GLY A 116 4.47 10.94 -22.74
N PRO A 117 4.48 11.70 -23.86
CA PRO A 117 3.25 12.17 -24.48
C PRO A 117 2.38 10.98 -24.89
N LEU A 118 1.06 11.13 -24.71
CA LEU A 118 0.09 10.11 -25.09
C LEU A 118 0.14 9.87 -26.61
N THR A 119 0.60 8.69 -27.03
CA THR A 119 0.62 8.28 -28.45
C THR A 119 -0.58 7.39 -28.77
N THR A 120 -0.88 7.21 -30.06
CA THR A 120 -1.94 6.29 -30.52
C THR A 120 -1.72 4.85 -30.04
N ASP A 121 -0.46 4.42 -29.94
CA ASP A 121 -0.10 3.07 -29.50
C ASP A 121 -0.27 2.90 -27.98
N ALA A 122 -0.27 4.00 -27.22
CA ALA A 122 -0.53 4.00 -25.78
C ALA A 122 -2.03 4.04 -25.43
N LEU A 123 -2.92 4.27 -26.40
CA LEU A 123 -4.38 4.36 -26.15
C LEU A 123 -4.99 3.05 -25.61
N PRO A 124 -4.69 1.85 -26.16
CA PRO A 124 -5.22 0.61 -25.60
C PRO A 124 -4.73 0.36 -24.17
N VAL A 125 -3.49 0.79 -23.88
CA VAL A 125 -2.88 0.66 -22.56
C VAL A 125 -3.55 1.63 -21.57
N LEU A 126 -3.83 2.86 -22.00
CA LEU A 126 -4.59 3.84 -21.22
C LEU A 126 -6.02 3.36 -20.95
N ASP A 127 -6.72 2.81 -21.94
CA ASP A 127 -8.08 2.26 -21.77
C ASP A 127 -8.11 1.11 -20.74
N GLN A 128 -7.13 0.20 -20.82
CA GLN A 128 -6.97 -0.86 -19.84
C GLN A 128 -6.66 -0.31 -18.44
N ALA A 129 -5.82 0.72 -18.33
CA ALA A 129 -5.50 1.39 -17.07
C ALA A 129 -6.75 2.08 -16.47
N CYS A 130 -7.53 2.79 -17.29
CA CYS A 130 -8.79 3.42 -16.90
C CYS A 130 -9.81 2.39 -16.40
N THR A 131 -9.95 1.27 -17.08
CA THR A 131 -10.85 0.17 -16.68
C THR A 131 -10.44 -0.41 -15.33
N ARG A 132 -9.14 -0.64 -15.12
CA ARG A 132 -8.61 -1.11 -13.82
C ARG A 132 -8.80 -0.09 -12.71
N LEU A 133 -8.61 1.20 -13.00
CA LEU A 133 -8.84 2.27 -12.04
C LEU A 133 -10.31 2.35 -11.63
N ALA A 134 -11.23 2.24 -12.59
CA ALA A 134 -12.66 2.21 -12.32
C ALA A 134 -13.05 1.02 -11.42
N ALA A 135 -12.52 -0.17 -11.71
CA ALA A 135 -12.74 -1.35 -10.87
C ALA A 135 -12.16 -1.18 -9.44
N SER A 136 -10.97 -0.58 -9.32
CA SER A 136 -10.35 -0.27 -8.02
C SER A 136 -11.18 0.71 -7.19
N ARG A 137 -11.71 1.76 -7.83
CA ARG A 137 -12.63 2.72 -7.18
C ARG A 137 -13.91 2.05 -6.70
N ALA A 138 -14.56 1.26 -7.56
CA ALA A 138 -15.77 0.53 -7.17
C ALA A 138 -15.52 -0.43 -5.99
N ALA A 139 -14.36 -1.08 -5.96
CA ALA A 139 -13.97 -1.93 -4.83
C ALA A 139 -13.69 -1.11 -3.56
N ALA A 140 -13.10 0.08 -3.68
CA ALA A 140 -12.89 1.00 -2.57
C ALA A 140 -14.21 1.49 -1.97
N ASP A 141 -15.16 1.90 -2.81
CA ASP A 141 -16.50 2.32 -2.37
C ASP A 141 -17.21 1.18 -1.61
N ALA A 142 -17.16 -0.05 -2.14
CA ALA A 142 -17.72 -1.23 -1.45
C ALA A 142 -17.02 -1.51 -0.10
N ALA A 143 -15.72 -1.26 0.01
CA ALA A 143 -14.98 -1.40 1.26
C ALA A 143 -15.36 -0.31 2.28
N GLU A 144 -15.63 0.92 1.82
CA GLU A 144 -16.13 2.00 2.68
C GLU A 144 -17.54 1.67 3.21
N ASP A 145 -18.44 1.18 2.35
CA ASP A 145 -19.78 0.74 2.77
C ASP A 145 -19.70 -0.39 3.82
N ALA A 146 -18.82 -1.37 3.62
CA ALA A 146 -18.59 -2.46 4.58
C ALA A 146 -18.04 -1.95 5.92
N ARG A 147 -17.11 -0.98 5.88
CA ARG A 147 -16.59 -0.30 7.08
C ARG A 147 -17.70 0.42 7.83
N ASP A 148 -18.51 1.20 7.12
CA ASP A 148 -19.56 2.01 7.73
C ASP A 148 -20.64 1.12 8.36
N LEU A 149 -20.96 0.00 7.73
CA LEU A 149 -21.84 -1.03 8.30
C LEU A 149 -21.27 -1.66 9.58
N LEU A 150 -19.96 -1.93 9.64
CA LEU A 150 -19.30 -2.41 10.87
C LEU A 150 -19.36 -1.37 12.00
N VAL A 151 -19.12 -0.09 11.67
CA VAL A 151 -19.24 1.02 12.63
C VAL A 151 -20.66 1.18 13.15
N GLN A 152 -21.67 1.07 12.27
CA GLN A 152 -23.08 1.14 12.65
C GLN A 152 -23.50 -0.04 13.55
N ARG A 153 -23.10 -1.27 13.21
CA ARG A 153 -23.39 -2.47 14.02
C ARG A 153 -22.72 -2.40 15.40
N PHE A 154 -21.53 -1.82 15.48
CA PHE A 154 -20.87 -1.54 16.75
C PHE A 154 -21.64 -0.51 17.58
N ALA A 155 -22.04 0.62 16.96
CA ALA A 155 -22.82 1.66 17.62
C ALA A 155 -24.18 1.18 18.14
N ALA A 156 -24.82 0.26 17.39
CA ALA A 156 -26.10 -0.35 17.77
C ALA A 156 -25.96 -1.43 18.87
N GLY A 157 -24.76 -1.69 19.38
CA GLY A 157 -24.51 -2.71 20.41
C GLY A 157 -24.58 -4.16 19.90
N GLY A 158 -24.67 -4.37 18.59
CA GLY A 158 -24.75 -5.69 17.95
C GLY A 158 -23.40 -6.39 17.78
N LEU A 159 -22.29 -5.71 18.08
CA LEU A 159 -20.94 -6.27 18.08
C LEU A 159 -20.24 -5.94 19.39
N GLY A 160 -19.82 -6.96 20.13
CA GLY A 160 -18.99 -6.79 21.32
C GLY A 160 -17.56 -6.34 20.95
N PRO A 161 -16.86 -5.62 21.84
CA PRO A 161 -15.51 -5.09 21.57
C PRO A 161 -14.48 -6.17 21.22
N THR A 162 -14.67 -7.41 21.68
CA THR A 162 -13.84 -8.57 21.32
C THR A 162 -14.02 -9.03 19.88
N ALA A 163 -15.17 -8.78 19.24
CA ALA A 163 -15.40 -9.10 17.83
C ALA A 163 -14.76 -8.07 16.87
N LEU A 164 -14.37 -6.90 17.37
CA LEU A 164 -13.67 -5.83 16.64
C LEU A 164 -12.15 -5.84 16.84
N ALA A 165 -11.64 -6.70 17.73
CA ALA A 165 -10.21 -6.85 17.97
C ALA A 165 -9.56 -7.59 16.78
N ARG A 166 -9.35 -6.85 15.69
CA ARG A 166 -8.41 -7.20 14.62
C ARG A 166 -7.07 -6.51 14.89
N PRO A 167 -5.95 -7.05 14.36
CA PRO A 167 -4.65 -6.38 14.50
C PRO A 167 -4.75 -4.95 13.95
N GLY A 168 -4.44 -3.95 14.79
CA GLY A 168 -4.45 -2.53 14.41
C GLY A 168 -5.56 -1.66 15.02
N LEU A 169 -6.57 -2.23 15.70
CA LEU A 169 -7.58 -1.45 16.43
C LEU A 169 -7.38 -1.57 17.95
N SER A 170 -6.70 -0.58 18.55
CA SER A 170 -6.52 -0.55 20.00
C SER A 170 -7.81 -0.20 20.74
N ALA A 171 -7.99 -0.72 21.96
CA ALA A 171 -9.18 -0.47 22.80
C ALA A 171 -9.42 1.03 23.06
N SER A 172 -8.34 1.82 23.15
CA SER A 172 -8.40 3.28 23.25
C SER A 172 -9.07 3.92 22.03
N ARG A 173 -8.81 3.38 20.84
CA ARG A 173 -9.38 3.84 19.57
C ARG A 173 -10.86 3.50 19.43
N VAL A 174 -11.25 2.31 19.91
CA VAL A 174 -12.66 1.88 19.97
C VAL A 174 -13.47 2.82 20.88
N SER A 175 -12.90 3.27 22.00
CA SER A 175 -13.52 4.25 22.91
C SER A 175 -13.68 5.66 22.29
N GLN A 176 -12.72 6.11 21.49
CA GLN A 176 -12.80 7.38 20.77
C GLN A 176 -13.93 7.38 19.72
N LEU A 177 -14.10 6.27 18.99
CA LEU A 177 -15.17 6.10 18.00
C LEU A 177 -16.56 6.09 18.67
N THR A 178 -16.70 5.44 19.83
CA THR A 178 -17.98 5.45 20.57
C THR A 178 -18.35 6.85 21.06
N LYS A 179 -17.35 7.67 21.39
CA LYS A 179 -17.57 9.04 21.88
C LYS A 179 -18.06 9.99 20.78
N HIS A 180 -17.59 9.84 19.54
CA HIS A 180 -18.06 10.64 18.41
C HIS A 180 -19.46 10.28 17.92
N VAL A 181 -19.84 9.00 17.95
CA VAL A 181 -21.20 8.57 17.59
C VAL A 181 -22.24 9.11 18.59
N ARG A 182 -21.89 9.23 19.87
CA ARG A 182 -22.78 9.81 20.89
C ARG A 182 -22.96 11.33 20.79
N THR A 183 -22.04 12.05 20.16
CA THR A 183 -22.14 13.51 19.98
C THR A 183 -22.87 13.93 18.70
N GLY A 184 -23.27 12.97 17.85
CA GLY A 184 -24.02 13.21 16.61
C GLY A 184 -25.54 13.11 16.76
N VAL A 185 -26.08 13.41 17.95
CA VAL A 185 -27.53 13.61 18.14
C VAL A 185 -27.74 14.95 18.84
N ALA A 186 -27.79 16.01 18.03
CA ALA A 186 -28.71 17.14 18.06
C ALA A 186 -28.34 18.08 16.91
#